data_AF-A0A183DIS0-F1
#
_entry.id   AF-A0A183DIS0-F1
#
_cell.length_a   1.000
_cell.length_b   1.000
_cell.length_c   1.000
_cell.angle_alpha   90.00
_cell.angle_beta   90.00
_cell.angle_gamma   90.00
#
_symmetry.space_group_name_H-M   'P 1'
#
loop_
_entity.id
_entity.type
_entity.pdbx_description
1 polymer ?
#
loop_
_entity_poly.entity_id
_entity_poly.type
_entity_poly.pdbx_seq_one_letter_code
_entity_poly.pdbx_strand_id
1 'polypeptide(L)' 'LSPKEVSLDSRVREIINSNMVHPSAHTFDEAQNQIYTLMQRDSYPRFVASALYKKILGSYGQMEEL' A
#
# COMPACT_ATOMS: atom_id res chain seq x y z
N LEU A 1 3.17 -13.24 -15.91
CA LEU A 1 3.21 -12.48 -14.64
C LEU A 1 2.79 -11.05 -14.94
N SER A 2 2.08 -10.40 -14.01
CA SER A 2 1.58 -9.02 -14.22
C SER A 2 2.74 -8.02 -14.19
N PRO A 3 2.77 -6.98 -15.04
CA PRO A 3 3.80 -5.94 -14.96
C PRO A 3 3.74 -5.09 -13.68
N LYS A 4 2.66 -5.21 -12.89
CA LYS A 4 2.47 -4.56 -11.59
C LYS A 4 2.22 -5.58 -10.48
N GLU A 5 2.86 -6.74 -10.56
CA GLU A 5 2.76 -7.75 -9.51
C GLU A 5 3.28 -7.20 -8.17
N VAL A 6 2.54 -7.48 -7.11
CA VAL A 6 2.89 -7.09 -5.74
C VAL A 6 3.36 -8.30 -4.96
N SER A 7 4.24 -8.09 -3.97
CA SER A 7 4.77 -9.17 -3.15
C SER A 7 3.69 -9.69 -2.20
N LEU A 8 3.25 -10.93 -2.40
CA LEU A 8 2.31 -11.62 -1.53
C LEU A 8 2.91 -12.93 -1.03
N ASP A 9 2.54 -13.34 0.18
CA ASP A 9 2.84 -14.70 0.62
C ASP A 9 2.00 -15.73 -0.16
N SER A 10 2.50 -16.97 -0.22
CA SER A 10 1.86 -18.03 -1.00
C SER A 10 0.46 -18.37 -0.50
N ARG A 11 0.22 -18.29 0.80
CA ARG A 11 -1.08 -18.60 1.43
C ARG A 11 -2.14 -17.57 1.03
N VAL A 12 -1.81 -16.28 1.06
CA VAL A 12 -2.70 -15.20 0.62
C VAL A 12 -3.04 -15.34 -0.86
N ARG A 13 -2.05 -15.71 -1.69
CA ARG A 13 -2.27 -15.98 -3.12
C ARG A 13 -3.23 -17.15 -3.34
N GLU A 14 -3.10 -18.24 -2.58
CA GLU A 14 -4.02 -19.38 -2.64
C GLU A 14 -5.45 -19.00 -2.27
N ILE A 15 -5.62 -18.26 -1.15
CA ILE A 15 -6.94 -17.77 -0.70
C ILE A 15 -7.61 -16.92 -1.81
N ILE A 16 -6.86 -16.00 -2.42
CA ILE A 16 -7.39 -15.20 -3.53
C ILE A 16 -7.80 -16.10 -4.69
N ASN A 17 -6.94 -17.03 -5.11
CA ASN A 17 -7.27 -17.92 -6.22
C ASN A 17 -8.54 -18.74 -5.97
N SER A 18 -8.77 -19.19 -4.73
CA SER A 18 -10.01 -19.85 -4.34
C SER A 18 -11.22 -18.92 -4.38
N ASN A 19 -11.10 -17.70 -3.82
CA ASN A 19 -12.19 -16.72 -3.80
C ASN A 19 -12.54 -16.21 -5.20
N MET A 20 -11.58 -16.20 -6.13
CA MET A 20 -11.79 -15.79 -7.52
C MET A 20 -12.76 -16.69 -8.31
N VAL A 21 -13.10 -17.88 -7.80
CA VAL A 21 -14.17 -18.71 -8.37
C VAL A 21 -15.53 -18.01 -8.25
N HIS A 22 -15.77 -17.32 -7.14
CA HIS A 22 -16.97 -16.53 -6.88
C HIS A 22 -16.58 -15.17 -6.26
N PRO A 23 -16.10 -14.23 -7.08
CA PRO A 23 -15.55 -12.99 -6.57
C PRO A 23 -16.61 -12.15 -5.85
N SER A 24 -16.19 -11.59 -4.73
CA SER A 24 -16.94 -10.59 -3.95
C SER A 24 -16.09 -9.33 -3.73
N ALA A 25 -16.68 -8.31 -3.12
CA ALA A 25 -15.95 -7.11 -2.70
C ALA A 25 -14.77 -7.43 -1.75
N HIS A 26 -14.81 -8.57 -1.06
CA HIS A 26 -13.81 -9.00 -0.07
C HIS A 26 -12.72 -9.92 -0.63
N THR A 27 -12.72 -10.18 -1.94
CA THR A 27 -11.82 -11.16 -2.58
C THR A 27 -10.34 -10.89 -2.31
N PHE A 28 -9.97 -9.62 -2.13
CA PHE A 28 -8.59 -9.17 -2.00
C PHE A 28 -8.24 -8.59 -0.63
N ASP A 29 -9.13 -8.67 0.37
CA ASP A 29 -8.95 -8.02 1.68
C ASP A 29 -7.65 -8.46 2.36
N GLU A 30 -7.34 -9.77 2.31
CA GLU A 30 -6.10 -10.32 2.89
C GLU A 30 -4.84 -9.79 2.18
N ALA A 31 -4.85 -9.69 0.84
CA ALA A 31 -3.74 -9.11 0.10
C ALA A 31 -3.60 -7.62 0.37
N GLN A 32 -4.72 -6.89 0.45
CA GLN A 32 -4.70 -5.47 0.77
C GLN A 32 -4.08 -5.24 2.16
N ASN A 33 -4.47 -6.03 3.17
CA ASN A 33 -3.92 -5.96 4.52
C ASN A 33 -2.42 -6.28 4.55
N GLN A 34 -1.97 -7.30 3.79
CA GLN A 34 -0.56 -7.65 3.69
C GLN A 34 0.26 -6.52 3.04
N ILE A 35 -0.18 -5.99 1.90
CA ILE A 35 0.53 -4.90 1.21
C ILE A 35 0.53 -3.63 2.05
N TYR A 36 -0.59 -3.31 2.71
CA TYR A 36 -0.66 -2.19 3.64
C TYR A 36 0.38 -2.33 4.77
N THR A 37 0.42 -3.49 5.43
CA THR A 37 1.36 -3.77 6.51
C THR A 37 2.82 -3.71 6.04
N LEU A 38 3.10 -4.24 4.84
CA LEU A 38 4.43 -4.18 4.24
C LEU A 38 4.86 -2.73 3.97
N MET A 39 3.97 -1.94 3.37
CA MET A 39 4.23 -0.52 3.13
C MET A 39 4.41 0.24 4.44
N GLN A 40 3.57 -0.02 5.45
CA GLN A 40 3.66 0.62 6.76
C GLN A 40 5.00 0.35 7.45
N ARG A 41 5.54 -0.86 7.35
CA ARG A 41 6.79 -1.25 8.01
C ARG A 41 8.06 -0.80 7.28
N ASP A 42 8.02 -0.67 5.96
CA ASP A 42 9.20 -0.36 5.15
C ASP A 42 9.10 0.98 4.41
N SER A 43 8.17 1.08 3.45
CA SER A 43 8.05 2.27 2.60
C SER A 43 7.64 3.54 3.36
N TYR A 44 6.73 3.43 4.32
CA TYR A 44 6.19 4.55 5.07
C TYR A 44 7.24 5.28 5.93
N PRO A 45 8.03 4.62 6.80
CA PRO A 45 9.07 5.31 7.56
C PRO A 45 10.13 5.96 6.65
N ARG A 46 10.47 5.30 5.52
CA ARG A 46 11.38 5.87 4.51
C ARG A 46 10.77 7.11 3.83
N PHE A 47 9.48 7.08 3.53
CA PHE A 47 8.76 8.20 2.95
C PHE A 47 8.75 9.41 3.89
N VAL A 48 8.39 9.22 5.16
CA VAL A 48 8.37 10.31 6.16
C VAL A 48 9.76 10.91 6.38
N ALA A 49 10.82 10.09 6.32
CA ALA A 49 12.20 10.56 6.42
C ALA A 49 12.72 11.27 5.16
N SER A 50 12.06 11.04 4.00
CA SER A 50 12.53 11.50 2.70
C SER A 50 12.49 13.02 2.51
N ALA A 51 13.34 13.52 1.62
CA ALA A 51 13.32 14.93 1.23
C ALA A 51 11.98 15.37 0.60
N LEU A 52 11.28 14.45 -0.09
CA LEU A 52 9.98 14.71 -0.70
C LEU A 52 8.95 15.07 0.37
N TYR A 53 8.83 14.25 1.42
CA TYR A 53 7.89 14.51 2.50
C TYR A 53 8.23 15.80 3.25
N LYS A 54 9.51 16.03 3.56
CA LYS A 54 9.97 17.27 4.20
C LYS A 54 9.66 18.52 3.37
N LYS A 55 9.78 18.44 2.03
CA LYS A 55 9.41 19.53 1.11
C LYS A 55 7.90 19.82 1.18
N ILE A 56 7.07 18.78 1.15
CA ILE A 56 5.61 18.93 1.26
C ILE A 56 5.25 19.58 2.60
N LEU A 57 5.84 19.12 3.70
CA LEU A 57 5.59 19.66 5.03
C LEU A 57 6.00 21.14 5.14
N GLY A 58 7.15 21.51 4.58
CA GLY A 58 7.60 22.91 4.53
C GLY A 58 6.69 23.82 3.70
N SER A 59 6.06 23.30 2.64
CA SER A 59 5.10 24.05 1.84
C SER A 59 3.72 24.20 2.49
N TYR A 60 3.34 23.30 3.41
CA TYR A 60 2.01 23.27 4.02
C TYR A 60 1.74 24.47 4.93
N GLY A 61 2.78 25.12 5.47
CA GLY A 61 2.67 26.33 6.30
C GLY A 61 2.71 27.66 5.53
N GLN A 62 2.87 27.66 4.20
CA GLN A 62 2.85 28.87 3.37
C GLN A 62 1.48 29.16 2.73
N MET A 63 0.48 28.32 3.01
CA MET A 63 -0.87 28.43 2.42
C MET A 63 -1.88 29.09 3.38
N GLU A 64 -1.42 29.74 4.46
CA GLU A 64 -2.28 30.38 5.46
C GLU A 64 -2.24 31.93 5.42
N GLU A 65 -1.53 32.52 4.46
CA GLU A 65 -1.61 33.97 4.15
C GLU A 65 -2.25 34.18 2.76
N LEU A 66 -3.58 34.16 2.73
CA LEU A 66 -4.41 34.77 1.67
C LEU A 66 -5.64 35.43 2.30
#